data_AF-A0A434CSS8-F1
#
_entry.id   AF-A0A434CSS8-F1
#
_cell.length_a   1.000
_cell.length_b   1.000
_cell.length_c   1.000
_cell.angle_alpha   90.00
_cell.angle_beta   90.00
_cell.angle_gamma   90.00
#
_symmetry.space_group_name_H-M   'P 1'
#
loop_
_entity.id
_entity.type
_entity.pdbx_description
1 polymer ?
#
loop_
_entity_poly.entity_id
_entity_poly.type
_entity_poly.pdbx_seq_one_letter_code
_entity_poly.pdbx_strand_id
1 'polypeptide(L)'
;EPSRFGRSEQKLADWHVVVGGGAIIVPKYEGSDEFKIMPVPFVTATFRDVVTIDPTGADIAIYKQDQVAFSARLGYEMGRDEDDADRLRGLGDIGMGATLGGKAAVNFGLAEIFAQVDKTIGGSDGLVGEVGIEVSQPLSQSLMIGARASAVFADENHMQAYFGVTPDQSARSGLARYDAGAGLKRADFSVSATYLLNQNWMVRGEAGIGVLVGDAADSPIVVDKIQPSGMLLVGYRF
;
A
#
# COMPACT_ATOMS: atom_id res chain seq x y z
N GLU A 1 5.48 -18.60 -44.19
CA GLU A 1 4.98 -18.93 -42.83
C GLU A 1 5.55 -17.92 -41.84
N PRO A 2 4.76 -17.21 -41.02
CA PRO A 2 5.32 -16.36 -39.96
C PRO A 2 5.79 -17.26 -38.82
N SER A 3 7.04 -17.08 -38.41
CA SER A 3 7.68 -17.80 -37.30
C SER A 3 6.87 -17.67 -36.00
N ARG A 4 6.82 -18.75 -35.22
CA ARG A 4 6.07 -18.83 -33.94
C ARG A 4 6.46 -17.75 -32.91
N PHE A 5 7.57 -17.05 -33.12
CA PHE A 5 8.09 -15.99 -32.25
C PHE A 5 7.61 -14.56 -32.60
N GLY A 6 7.13 -14.31 -33.84
CA GLY A 6 6.64 -12.96 -34.22
C GLY A 6 5.33 -12.56 -33.53
N ARG A 7 4.53 -13.55 -33.09
CA ARG A 7 3.26 -13.32 -32.38
C ARG A 7 3.46 -13.02 -30.88
N SER A 8 4.58 -13.45 -30.30
CA SER A 8 4.95 -13.12 -28.91
C SER A 8 5.58 -11.74 -28.80
N GLU A 9 6.41 -11.32 -29.76
CA GLU A 9 6.98 -9.97 -29.78
C GLU A 9 5.91 -8.88 -29.96
N GLN A 10 4.93 -9.08 -30.84
CA GLN A 10 3.79 -8.16 -30.96
C GLN A 10 2.86 -8.16 -29.74
N LYS A 11 2.73 -9.29 -29.03
CA LYS A 11 1.95 -9.34 -27.80
C LYS A 11 2.65 -8.65 -26.64
N LEU A 12 3.98 -8.76 -26.54
CA LEU A 12 4.78 -8.05 -25.55
C LEU A 12 4.82 -6.54 -25.81
N ALA A 13 4.67 -6.07 -27.05
CA ALA A 13 4.58 -4.65 -27.38
C ALA A 13 3.39 -3.93 -26.71
N ASP A 14 2.34 -4.65 -26.32
CA ASP A 14 1.18 -4.12 -25.59
C ASP A 14 1.36 -4.14 -24.06
N TRP A 15 2.41 -4.81 -23.56
CA TRP A 15 2.70 -4.98 -22.14
C TRP A 15 3.95 -4.20 -21.75
N HIS A 16 3.81 -3.29 -20.79
CA HIS A 16 4.96 -2.71 -20.10
C HIS A 16 5.26 -3.56 -18.87
N VAL A 17 6.39 -4.27 -18.89
CA VAL A 17 6.78 -5.17 -17.81
C VAL A 17 8.04 -4.65 -17.13
N VAL A 18 7.97 -4.53 -15.80
CA VAL A 18 9.12 -4.27 -14.94
C VAL A 18 9.29 -5.46 -14.01
N VAL A 19 10.48 -6.07 -14.01
CA VAL A 19 10.85 -7.12 -13.06
C VAL A 19 12.04 -6.66 -12.26
N GLY A 20 12.00 -6.86 -10.95
CA GLY A 20 12.98 -6.33 -10.04
C GLY A 20 12.88 -6.96 -8.66
N GLY A 21 13.64 -6.37 -7.76
CA GLY A 21 13.64 -6.74 -6.36
C GLY A 21 14.09 -5.56 -5.51
N GLY A 22 13.71 -5.61 -4.25
CA GLY A 22 14.02 -4.57 -3.30
C GLY A 22 13.93 -5.04 -1.86
N ALA A 23 14.06 -4.07 -0.97
CA ALA A 23 13.80 -4.25 0.44
C ALA A 23 12.93 -3.10 0.95
N ILE A 24 12.04 -3.41 1.87
CA ILE A 24 11.19 -2.45 2.57
C ILE A 24 11.51 -2.54 4.06
N ILE A 25 11.62 -1.40 4.73
CA ILE A 25 11.68 -1.28 6.19
C ILE A 25 10.41 -0.58 6.66
N VAL A 26 9.70 -1.22 7.60
CA VAL A 26 8.44 -0.73 8.18
C VAL A 26 8.34 -1.18 9.64
N PRO A 27 7.47 -0.57 10.46
CA PRO A 27 7.12 -1.09 11.77
C PRO A 27 6.63 -2.53 11.67
N LYS A 28 6.90 -3.35 12.69
CA LYS A 28 6.49 -4.77 12.70
C LYS A 28 4.98 -4.95 12.56
N TYR A 29 4.23 -4.04 13.16
CA TYR A 29 2.78 -3.86 13.05
C TYR A 29 2.45 -2.36 13.19
N GLU A 30 1.24 -1.94 12.79
CA GLU A 30 0.80 -0.55 12.96
C GLU A 30 0.78 -0.15 14.45
N GLY A 31 1.66 0.75 14.84
CA GLY A 31 1.84 1.22 16.21
C GLY A 31 3.09 0.70 16.91
N SER A 32 3.89 -0.13 16.25
CA SER A 32 5.15 -0.64 16.80
C SER A 32 6.26 0.42 16.79
N ASP A 33 7.12 0.38 17.80
CA ASP A 33 8.42 1.06 17.84
C ASP A 33 9.56 0.17 17.29
N GLU A 34 9.27 -1.10 16.99
CA GLU A 34 10.20 -2.04 16.38
C GLU A 34 9.97 -2.17 14.88
N PHE A 35 11.05 -2.37 14.13
CA PHE A 35 11.03 -2.44 12.67
C PHE A 35 11.36 -3.83 12.14
N LYS A 36 10.83 -4.16 10.97
CA LYS A 36 11.23 -5.32 10.18
C LYS A 36 11.68 -4.90 8.78
N ILE A 37 12.67 -5.61 8.26
CA ILE A 37 13.13 -5.48 6.87
C ILE A 37 12.63 -6.68 6.09
N MET A 38 11.93 -6.45 4.99
CA MET A 38 11.34 -7.48 4.16
C MET A 38 11.89 -7.38 2.73
N PRO A 39 12.46 -8.46 2.17
CA PRO A 39 12.76 -8.50 0.75
C PRO A 39 11.44 -8.54 -0.03
N VAL A 40 11.34 -7.75 -1.09
CA VAL A 40 10.16 -7.72 -1.96
C VAL A 40 10.57 -8.06 -3.39
N PRO A 41 10.06 -9.16 -3.97
CA PRO A 41 10.09 -9.30 -5.42
C PRO A 41 9.17 -8.21 -6.00
N PHE A 42 9.65 -7.52 -7.03
CA PHE A 42 8.88 -6.48 -7.68
C PHE A 42 8.57 -6.89 -9.11
N VAL A 43 7.30 -7.12 -9.40
CA VAL A 43 6.84 -7.36 -10.75
C VAL A 43 5.68 -6.42 -11.00
N THR A 44 5.84 -5.54 -11.98
CA THR A 44 4.73 -4.74 -12.50
C THR A 44 4.49 -5.14 -13.94
N ALA A 45 3.23 -5.41 -14.28
CA ALA A 45 2.81 -5.69 -15.63
C ALA A 45 1.60 -4.83 -15.98
N THR A 46 1.77 -3.92 -16.94
CA THR A 46 0.70 -3.04 -17.41
C THR A 46 0.32 -3.40 -18.85
N PHE A 47 -0.92 -3.80 -19.06
CA PHE A 47 -1.49 -4.10 -20.37
C PHE A 47 -2.32 -2.94 -20.89
N ARG A 48 -1.86 -2.30 -21.98
CA ARG A 48 -2.58 -1.23 -22.69
C ARG A 48 -3.13 -0.11 -21.80
N ASP A 49 -2.46 0.18 -20.68
CA ASP A 49 -2.90 1.11 -19.64
C ASP A 49 -4.28 0.79 -19.01
N VAL A 50 -4.77 -0.44 -19.20
CA VAL A 50 -6.07 -0.91 -18.68
C VAL A 50 -5.89 -1.82 -17.47
N VAL A 51 -4.97 -2.78 -17.54
CA VAL A 51 -4.74 -3.72 -16.44
C VAL A 51 -3.35 -3.50 -15.91
N THR A 52 -3.22 -3.20 -14.62
CA THR A 52 -1.93 -3.15 -13.92
C THR A 52 -1.93 -4.21 -12.84
N ILE A 53 -0.88 -5.03 -12.82
CA ILE A 53 -0.63 -5.99 -11.74
C ILE A 53 0.67 -5.55 -11.08
N ASP A 54 0.66 -5.45 -9.76
CA ASP A 54 1.82 -5.11 -8.93
C ASP A 54 1.80 -5.90 -7.61
N PRO A 55 2.80 -5.76 -6.73
CA PRO A 55 2.83 -6.50 -5.47
C PRO A 55 1.63 -6.27 -4.55
N THR A 56 0.86 -5.18 -4.71
CA THR A 56 -0.32 -4.88 -3.90
C THR A 56 -1.61 -5.48 -4.46
N GLY A 57 -1.59 -5.94 -5.72
CA GLY A 57 -2.74 -6.57 -6.36
C GLY A 57 -2.88 -6.26 -7.84
N ALA A 58 -4.12 -6.11 -8.29
CA ALA A 58 -4.49 -5.79 -9.64
C ALA A 58 -5.46 -4.59 -9.69
N ASP A 59 -5.16 -3.64 -10.58
CA ASP A 59 -5.97 -2.50 -10.94
C ASP A 59 -6.51 -2.66 -12.36
N ILE A 60 -7.81 -2.44 -12.55
CA ILE A 60 -8.48 -2.47 -13.85
C ILE A 60 -9.10 -1.10 -14.10
N ALA A 61 -8.57 -0.35 -15.07
CA ALA A 61 -9.14 0.91 -15.51
C ALA A 61 -10.52 0.66 -16.16
N ILE A 62 -11.56 1.21 -15.52
CA ILE A 62 -12.95 1.15 -16.01
C ILE A 62 -13.21 2.33 -16.94
N TYR A 63 -12.65 3.49 -16.59
CA TYR A 63 -12.83 4.72 -17.32
C TYR A 63 -11.57 5.58 -17.22
N LYS A 64 -11.17 6.16 -18.34
CA LYS A 64 -10.07 7.14 -18.40
C LYS A 64 -10.40 8.12 -19.52
N GLN A 65 -10.67 9.37 -19.16
CA GLN A 65 -10.92 10.44 -20.11
C GLN A 65 -10.36 11.74 -19.57
N ASP A 66 -9.61 12.45 -20.42
CA ASP A 66 -8.95 13.70 -20.08
C ASP A 66 -8.10 13.56 -18.81
N GLN A 67 -8.54 14.19 -17.72
CA GLN A 67 -7.86 14.22 -16.43
C GLN A 67 -8.42 13.18 -15.45
N VAL A 68 -9.59 12.61 -15.72
CA VAL A 68 -10.34 11.76 -14.78
C VAL A 68 -10.11 10.28 -15.09
N ALA A 69 -9.85 9.51 -14.05
CA ALA A 69 -9.71 8.06 -14.13
C ALA A 69 -10.51 7.36 -13.01
N PHE A 70 -11.09 6.21 -13.34
CA PHE A 70 -11.71 5.28 -12.40
C PHE A 70 -11.15 3.88 -12.64
N SER A 71 -10.69 3.22 -11.56
CA SER A 71 -10.27 1.81 -11.59
C SER A 71 -11.01 0.97 -10.56
N ALA A 72 -11.25 -0.29 -10.89
CA ALA A 72 -11.54 -1.34 -9.91
C ALA A 72 -10.22 -1.92 -9.38
N ARG A 73 -10.23 -2.33 -8.11
CA ARG A 73 -9.07 -2.82 -7.38
C ARG A 73 -9.35 -4.19 -6.80
N LEU A 74 -8.40 -5.10 -6.96
CA LEU A 74 -8.34 -6.38 -6.27
C LEU A 74 -6.99 -6.46 -5.59
N GLY A 75 -6.95 -6.74 -4.30
CA GLY A 75 -5.71 -6.85 -3.55
C GLY A 75 -5.85 -7.82 -2.40
N TYR A 76 -5.01 -7.61 -1.39
CA TYR A 76 -5.05 -8.40 -0.18
C TYR A 76 -4.60 -7.57 1.03
N GLU A 77 -5.07 -8.00 2.19
CA GLU A 77 -4.61 -7.54 3.50
C GLU A 77 -3.84 -8.69 4.15
N MET A 78 -2.59 -8.45 4.54
CA MET A 78 -1.73 -9.50 5.11
C MET A 78 -2.16 -9.96 6.50
N GLY A 79 -2.98 -9.18 7.22
CA GLY A 79 -3.30 -9.48 8.61
C GLY A 79 -2.20 -9.06 9.59
N ARG A 80 -2.21 -9.67 10.78
CA ARG A 80 -1.25 -9.46 11.87
C ARG A 80 -1.26 -10.67 12.78
N ASP A 81 -0.10 -11.26 13.03
CA ASP A 81 0.02 -12.41 13.92
C ASP A 81 0.34 -11.96 15.36
N GLU A 82 -0.06 -12.73 16.36
CA GLU A 82 0.21 -12.36 17.76
C GLU A 82 1.68 -12.53 18.17
N ASP A 83 2.46 -13.26 17.39
CA ASP A 83 3.89 -13.50 17.60
C ASP A 83 4.79 -12.50 16.86
N ASP A 84 4.22 -11.61 16.03
CA ASP A 84 4.93 -10.52 15.35
C ASP A 84 5.67 -9.61 16.36
N ALA A 85 5.10 -9.42 17.57
CA ALA A 85 5.71 -8.64 18.65
C ALA A 85 5.20 -9.03 20.04
N ASP A 86 6.03 -8.84 21.06
CA ASP A 86 5.68 -9.12 22.46
C ASP A 86 4.40 -8.40 22.92
N ARG A 87 4.14 -7.20 22.39
CA ARG A 87 2.94 -6.39 22.67
C ARG A 87 1.65 -7.04 22.17
N LEU A 88 1.73 -7.95 21.21
CA LEU A 88 0.57 -8.57 20.55
C LEU A 88 0.16 -9.90 21.18
N ARG A 89 1.00 -10.48 22.04
CA ARG A 89 0.74 -11.79 22.66
C ARG A 89 -0.59 -11.79 23.43
N GLY A 90 -1.44 -12.76 23.13
CA GLY A 90 -2.76 -12.92 23.76
C GLY A 90 -3.87 -12.15 23.05
N LEU A 91 -3.54 -11.31 22.06
CA LEU A 91 -4.53 -10.67 21.20
C LEU A 91 -5.06 -11.62 20.13
N GLY A 92 -4.34 -12.69 19.81
CA GLY A 92 -4.66 -13.58 18.70
C GLY A 92 -4.39 -12.94 17.33
N ASP A 93 -4.54 -13.77 16.31
CA ASP A 93 -4.17 -13.45 14.93
C ASP A 93 -5.33 -12.77 14.20
N ILE A 94 -4.98 -11.81 13.36
CA ILE A 94 -5.83 -11.28 12.30
C ILE A 94 -5.41 -12.00 11.03
N GLY A 95 -6.27 -12.86 10.50
CA GLY A 95 -5.95 -13.60 9.29
C GLY A 95 -5.78 -12.70 8.06
N MET A 96 -5.18 -13.25 7.00
CA MET A 96 -5.17 -12.58 5.71
C MET A 96 -6.60 -12.43 5.16
N GLY A 97 -6.81 -11.37 4.38
CA GLY A 97 -8.05 -11.10 3.67
C GLY A 97 -7.81 -10.73 2.21
N ALA A 98 -8.77 -11.03 1.34
CA ALA A 98 -8.78 -10.50 -0.02
C ALA A 98 -9.46 -9.12 -0.01
N THR A 99 -8.93 -8.14 -0.75
CA THR A 99 -9.56 -6.82 -0.85
C THR A 99 -10.21 -6.62 -2.22
N LEU A 100 -11.38 -5.98 -2.21
CA LEU A 100 -12.08 -5.51 -3.41
C LEU A 100 -12.42 -4.04 -3.22
N GLY A 101 -12.11 -3.23 -4.22
CA GLY A 101 -12.22 -1.79 -4.09
C GLY A 101 -12.29 -1.06 -5.41
N GLY A 102 -12.16 0.27 -5.30
CA GLY A 102 -12.04 1.14 -6.45
C GLY A 102 -11.29 2.42 -6.12
N LYS A 103 -10.66 3.00 -7.13
CA LYS A 103 -9.96 4.29 -7.06
C LYS A 103 -10.53 5.24 -8.09
N ALA A 104 -10.78 6.47 -7.67
CA ALA A 104 -11.04 7.62 -8.52
C ALA A 104 -9.84 8.56 -8.45
N ALA A 105 -9.43 9.10 -9.59
CA ALA A 105 -8.30 10.03 -9.67
C ALA A 105 -8.57 11.17 -10.64
N VAL A 106 -8.03 12.35 -10.32
CA VAL A 106 -8.04 13.52 -11.21
C VAL A 106 -6.63 14.10 -11.32
N ASN A 107 -6.16 14.22 -12.56
CA ASN A 107 -4.81 14.63 -12.90
C ASN A 107 -4.74 16.10 -13.32
N PHE A 108 -3.91 16.88 -12.63
CA PHE A 108 -3.70 18.31 -12.89
C PHE A 108 -2.21 18.61 -13.08
N GLY A 109 -1.75 18.54 -14.33
CA GLY A 109 -0.35 18.75 -14.68
C GLY A 109 0.55 17.67 -14.09
N LEU A 110 1.24 18.00 -13.00
CA LEU A 110 2.17 17.10 -12.30
C LEU A 110 1.55 16.46 -11.05
N ALA A 111 0.34 16.86 -10.68
CA ALA A 111 -0.35 16.39 -9.48
C ALA A 111 -1.50 15.45 -9.86
N GLU A 112 -1.71 14.40 -9.07
CA GLU A 112 -2.89 13.54 -9.06
C GLU A 112 -3.57 13.67 -7.70
N ILE A 113 -4.85 14.03 -7.67
CA ILE A 113 -5.69 13.87 -6.47
C ILE A 113 -6.45 12.56 -6.64
N PHE A 114 -6.47 11.74 -5.60
CA PHE A 114 -7.17 10.46 -5.64
C PHE A 114 -8.00 10.21 -4.38
N ALA A 115 -8.99 9.35 -4.55
CA ALA A 115 -9.73 8.72 -3.47
C ALA A 115 -9.88 7.24 -3.81
N GLN A 116 -9.62 6.36 -2.84
CA GLN A 116 -9.84 4.93 -2.97
C GLN A 116 -10.55 4.37 -1.75
N VAL A 117 -11.23 3.25 -1.97
CA VAL A 117 -11.88 2.47 -0.91
C VAL A 117 -11.70 1.00 -1.22
N ASP A 118 -11.34 0.23 -0.20
CA ASP A 118 -11.09 -1.20 -0.26
C ASP A 118 -11.88 -1.89 0.87
N LYS A 119 -12.70 -2.88 0.51
CA LYS A 119 -13.38 -3.78 1.44
C LYS A 119 -12.59 -5.07 1.55
N THR A 120 -12.18 -5.44 2.75
CA THR A 120 -11.52 -6.71 3.06
C THR A 120 -12.57 -7.80 3.25
N ILE A 121 -12.32 -8.99 2.68
CA ILE A 121 -13.12 -10.20 2.80
C ILE A 121 -12.23 -11.27 3.46
N GLY A 122 -12.59 -11.68 4.67
CA GLY A 122 -11.69 -12.41 5.56
C GLY A 122 -10.80 -11.47 6.38
N GLY A 123 -10.01 -12.02 7.31
CA GLY A 123 -9.17 -11.21 8.19
C GLY A 123 -9.97 -10.22 9.04
N SER A 124 -9.73 -8.92 8.84
CA SER A 124 -10.46 -7.85 9.53
C SER A 124 -11.93 -7.73 9.14
N ASP A 125 -12.32 -8.19 7.94
CA ASP A 125 -13.64 -7.92 7.35
C ASP A 125 -14.04 -6.42 7.43
N GLY A 126 -13.04 -5.55 7.32
CA GLY A 126 -13.20 -4.10 7.44
C GLY A 126 -13.18 -3.37 6.10
N LEU A 127 -13.42 -2.06 6.17
CA LEU A 127 -13.36 -1.14 5.05
C LEU A 127 -12.32 -0.07 5.34
N VAL A 128 -11.39 0.11 4.40
CA VAL A 128 -10.35 1.15 4.45
C VAL A 128 -10.54 2.11 3.29
N GLY A 129 -10.56 3.40 3.59
CA GLY A 129 -10.58 4.47 2.60
C GLY A 129 -9.30 5.29 2.67
N GLU A 130 -8.83 5.78 1.53
CA GLU A 130 -7.70 6.70 1.47
C GLU A 130 -8.01 7.84 0.50
N VAL A 131 -7.75 9.07 0.94
CA VAL A 131 -7.81 10.27 0.09
C VAL A 131 -6.47 10.95 0.13
N GLY A 132 -5.94 11.34 -1.01
CA GLY A 132 -4.63 11.97 -1.05
C GLY A 132 -4.32 12.72 -2.33
N ILE A 133 -3.12 13.26 -2.33
CA ILE A 133 -2.50 13.95 -3.45
C ILE A 133 -1.10 13.39 -3.66
N GLU A 134 -0.73 13.20 -4.91
CA GLU A 134 0.59 12.80 -5.34
C GLU A 134 1.10 13.79 -6.37
N VAL A 135 2.35 14.23 -6.24
CA VAL A 135 3.01 15.10 -7.20
C VAL A 135 4.25 14.39 -7.72
N SER A 136 4.34 14.23 -9.05
CA SER A 136 5.48 13.61 -9.72
C SER A 136 6.12 14.60 -10.69
N GLN A 137 7.38 14.96 -10.44
CA GLN A 137 8.12 15.97 -11.19
C GLN A 137 9.36 15.32 -11.85
N PRO A 138 9.48 15.34 -13.18
CA PRO A 138 10.74 15.06 -13.84
C PRO A 138 11.72 16.21 -13.61
N LEU A 139 12.88 15.91 -13.00
CA LEU A 139 13.98 16.87 -12.83
C LEU A 139 15.00 16.79 -13.97
N SER A 140 15.09 15.64 -14.64
CA SER A 140 15.90 15.45 -15.85
C SER A 140 15.32 14.30 -16.68
N GLN A 141 15.99 13.94 -17.77
CA GLN A 141 15.62 12.76 -18.59
C GLN A 141 15.77 11.43 -17.84
N SER A 142 16.55 11.39 -16.76
CA SER A 142 16.84 10.17 -16.00
C SER A 142 16.39 10.24 -14.54
N LEU A 143 15.89 11.37 -14.05
CA LEU A 143 15.51 11.55 -12.66
C LEU A 143 14.09 12.09 -12.52
N MET A 144 13.26 11.35 -11.80
CA MET A 144 11.91 11.74 -11.39
C MET A 144 11.86 11.76 -9.86
N ILE A 145 11.28 12.82 -9.30
CA ILE A 145 10.98 12.90 -7.87
C ILE A 145 9.47 12.87 -7.67
N GLY A 146 9.04 12.27 -6.57
CA GLY A 146 7.66 12.20 -6.15
C GLY A 146 7.48 12.67 -4.72
N ALA A 147 6.30 13.21 -4.43
CA ALA A 147 5.83 13.44 -3.07
C ALA A 147 4.35 13.06 -2.98
N ARG A 148 3.97 12.38 -1.91
CA ARG A 148 2.58 11.95 -1.66
C ARG A 148 2.16 12.36 -0.26
N ALA A 149 0.93 12.84 -0.12
CA ALA A 149 0.29 13.06 1.16
C ALA A 149 -1.12 12.47 1.14
N SER A 150 -1.53 11.77 2.21
CA SER A 150 -2.85 11.17 2.27
C SER A 150 -3.40 11.05 3.68
N ALA A 151 -4.72 10.84 3.76
CA ALA A 151 -5.46 10.57 4.97
C ALA A 151 -6.19 9.23 4.81
N VAL A 152 -6.00 8.35 5.78
CA VAL A 152 -6.53 6.98 5.78
C VAL A 152 -7.64 6.88 6.82
N PHE A 153 -8.80 6.41 6.37
CA PHE A 153 -9.99 6.18 7.17
C PHE A 153 -10.26 4.68 7.25
N ALA A 154 -10.84 4.24 8.34
CA ALA A 154 -11.17 2.85 8.57
C ALA A 154 -12.54 2.75 9.28
N ASP A 155 -13.31 1.72 8.92
CA ASP A 155 -14.54 1.39 9.63
C ASP A 155 -14.27 0.72 10.98
N GLU A 156 -15.34 0.50 11.75
CA GLU A 156 -15.26 -0.08 13.10
C GLU A 156 -14.70 -1.50 13.07
N ASN A 157 -15.00 -2.29 12.02
CA ASN A 157 -14.47 -3.65 11.88
C ASN A 157 -12.94 -3.63 11.77
N HIS A 158 -12.38 -2.80 10.87
CA HIS A 158 -10.94 -2.66 10.73
C HIS A 158 -10.32 -2.09 12.01
N MET A 159 -10.91 -1.03 12.56
CA MET A 159 -10.39 -0.35 13.75
C MET A 159 -10.38 -1.28 14.97
N GLN A 160 -11.46 -2.03 15.20
CA GLN A 160 -11.56 -2.98 16.29
C GLN A 160 -10.60 -4.17 16.11
N ALA A 161 -10.40 -4.66 14.88
CA ALA A 161 -9.49 -5.78 14.61
C ALA A 161 -8.01 -5.40 14.92
N TYR A 162 -7.57 -4.22 14.47
CA TYR A 162 -6.16 -3.82 14.59
C TYR A 162 -5.83 -3.02 15.85
N PHE A 163 -6.78 -2.25 16.38
CA PHE A 163 -6.56 -1.30 17.48
C PHE A 163 -7.45 -1.57 18.70
N GLY A 164 -8.43 -2.46 18.59
CA GLY A 164 -9.31 -2.84 19.70
C GLY A 164 -8.70 -3.91 20.62
N VAL A 165 -9.18 -3.94 21.86
CA VAL A 165 -8.86 -4.98 22.85
C VAL A 165 -10.16 -5.45 23.50
N THR A 166 -10.62 -6.64 23.15
CA THR A 166 -11.81 -7.28 23.72
C THR A 166 -11.58 -7.70 25.18
N PRO A 167 -12.65 -8.00 25.96
CA PRO A 167 -12.51 -8.49 27.33
C PRO A 167 -11.62 -9.74 27.46
N ASP A 168 -11.77 -10.71 26.55
CA ASP A 168 -10.98 -11.94 26.58
C ASP A 168 -9.51 -11.68 26.21
N GLN A 169 -9.26 -10.80 25.24
CA GLN A 169 -7.90 -10.39 24.88
C GLN A 169 -7.24 -9.61 26.03
N SER A 170 -7.98 -8.75 26.73
CA SER A 170 -7.50 -8.02 27.91
C SER A 170 -7.05 -8.99 29.02
N ALA A 171 -7.84 -10.03 29.29
CA ALA A 171 -7.51 -11.05 30.28
C ALA A 171 -6.27 -11.87 29.92
N ARG A 172 -5.99 -12.10 28.62
CA ARG A 172 -4.83 -12.88 28.16
C ARG A 172 -3.56 -12.06 27.99
N SER A 173 -3.68 -10.82 27.51
CA SER A 173 -2.53 -9.94 27.17
C SER A 173 -2.13 -9.01 28.31
N GLY A 174 -3.05 -8.72 29.24
CA GLY A 174 -2.88 -7.70 30.27
C GLY A 174 -3.08 -6.26 29.76
N LEU A 175 -3.39 -6.05 28.48
CA LEU A 175 -3.77 -4.74 27.96
C LEU A 175 -5.15 -4.33 28.47
N ALA A 176 -5.36 -3.02 28.68
CA ALA A 176 -6.69 -2.51 29.02
C ALA A 176 -7.68 -2.76 27.88
N ARG A 177 -8.93 -3.10 28.22
CA ARG A 177 -10.01 -3.17 27.24
C ARG A 177 -10.12 -1.84 26.49
N TYR A 178 -10.30 -1.92 25.18
CA TYR A 178 -10.41 -0.76 24.32
C TYR A 178 -11.35 -1.07 23.15
N ASP A 179 -12.35 -0.21 22.96
CA ASP A 179 -13.29 -0.31 21.86
C ASP A 179 -12.93 0.80 20.86
N ALA A 180 -12.41 0.42 19.69
CA ALA A 180 -11.89 1.35 18.69
C ALA A 180 -12.96 1.67 17.65
N GLY A 181 -13.39 2.93 17.57
CA GLY A 181 -14.43 3.37 16.65
C GLY A 181 -13.93 3.60 15.22
N ALA A 182 -14.87 3.62 14.28
CA ALA A 182 -14.62 4.04 12.91
C ALA A 182 -14.14 5.50 12.84
N GLY A 183 -13.23 5.83 11.92
CA GLY A 183 -12.80 7.21 11.73
C GLY A 183 -11.49 7.37 10.96
N LEU A 184 -10.90 8.54 11.11
CA LEU A 184 -9.56 8.83 10.60
C LEU A 184 -8.54 8.02 11.42
N LYS A 185 -7.83 7.12 10.76
CA LYS A 185 -6.85 6.21 11.36
C LYS A 185 -5.43 6.79 11.31
N ARG A 186 -5.06 7.37 10.18
CA ARG A 186 -3.66 7.74 9.89
C ARG A 186 -3.58 8.90 8.89
N ALA A 187 -2.56 9.74 9.04
CA ALA A 187 -2.14 10.70 8.04
C ALA A 187 -0.72 10.36 7.57
N ASP A 188 -0.50 10.42 6.26
CA ASP A 188 0.72 9.94 5.62
C ASP A 188 1.39 10.99 4.78
N PHE A 189 2.72 10.96 4.78
CA PHE A 189 3.56 11.73 3.87
C PHE A 189 4.73 10.87 3.38
N SER A 190 5.02 10.87 2.09
CA SER A 190 6.21 10.22 1.54
C SER A 190 6.85 11.03 0.43
N VAL A 191 8.15 10.78 0.23
CA VAL A 191 8.93 11.29 -0.89
C VAL A 191 9.61 10.13 -1.59
N SER A 192 9.68 10.21 -2.91
CA SER A 192 10.31 9.17 -3.73
C SER A 192 11.25 9.77 -4.77
N ALA A 193 12.22 8.97 -5.19
CA ALA A 193 13.11 9.29 -6.28
C ALA A 193 13.27 8.05 -7.15
N THR A 194 13.02 8.20 -8.44
CA THR A 194 13.26 7.16 -9.45
C THR A 194 14.35 7.63 -10.40
N TYR A 195 15.44 6.87 -10.48
CA TYR A 195 16.57 7.12 -11.35
C TYR A 195 16.69 6.04 -12.43
N LEU A 196 16.69 6.45 -13.69
CA LEU A 196 16.93 5.59 -14.85
C LEU A 196 18.43 5.50 -15.08
N LEU A 197 19.02 4.34 -14.74
CA LEU A 197 20.43 4.05 -15.00
C LEU A 197 20.71 3.98 -16.51
N ASN A 198 19.76 3.44 -17.27
CA ASN A 198 19.75 3.41 -18.72
C ASN A 198 18.30 3.16 -19.21
N GLN A 199 18.13 2.75 -20.46
CA GLN A 199 16.81 2.55 -21.06
C GLN A 199 16.00 1.40 -20.40
N ASN A 200 16.69 0.45 -19.76
CA ASN A 200 16.07 -0.73 -19.16
C ASN A 200 16.16 -0.74 -17.63
N TRP A 201 17.26 -0.27 -17.05
CA TRP A 201 17.48 -0.34 -15.60
C TRP A 201 17.02 0.91 -14.87
N MET A 202 16.30 0.72 -13.77
CA MET A 202 15.89 1.79 -12.86
C MET A 202 16.19 1.43 -11.40
N VAL A 203 16.41 2.46 -10.60
CA VAL A 203 16.47 2.39 -9.14
C VAL A 203 15.41 3.34 -8.59
N ARG A 204 14.58 2.85 -7.66
CA ARG A 204 13.61 3.67 -6.93
C ARG A 204 13.90 3.61 -5.44
N GLY A 205 13.99 4.78 -4.83
CA GLY A 205 13.98 4.95 -3.38
C GLY A 205 12.71 5.66 -2.94
N GLU A 206 12.18 5.29 -1.78
CA GLU A 206 11.07 5.98 -1.14
C GLU A 206 11.29 6.02 0.37
N ALA A 207 10.92 7.14 0.99
CA ALA A 207 10.90 7.31 2.43
C ALA A 207 9.57 7.96 2.83
N GLY A 208 8.97 7.45 3.90
CA GLY A 208 7.64 7.88 4.35
C GLY A 208 7.53 7.97 5.86
N ILE A 209 6.50 8.68 6.29
CA ILE A 209 6.06 8.78 7.67
C ILE A 209 4.54 8.73 7.70
N GLY A 210 4.01 7.76 8.43
CA GLY A 210 2.62 7.74 8.86
C GLY A 210 2.49 8.25 10.29
N VAL A 211 1.41 8.94 10.59
CA VAL A 211 1.06 9.35 11.95
C VAL A 211 -0.33 8.81 12.26
N LEU A 212 -0.39 7.88 13.22
CA LEU A 212 -1.65 7.38 13.76
C LEU A 212 -2.37 8.51 14.48
N VAL A 213 -3.69 8.61 14.27
CA VAL A 213 -4.55 9.64 14.87
C VAL A 213 -5.86 9.02 15.36
N GLY A 214 -6.64 9.79 16.12
CA GLY A 214 -7.92 9.33 16.68
C GLY A 214 -7.76 8.07 17.53
N ASP A 215 -8.75 7.19 17.45
CA ASP A 215 -8.80 5.96 18.24
C ASP A 215 -7.64 5.00 17.96
N ALA A 216 -7.09 5.02 16.74
CA ALA A 216 -5.90 4.23 16.44
C ALA A 216 -4.71 4.70 17.28
N ALA A 217 -4.53 6.01 17.44
CA ALA A 217 -3.43 6.57 18.22
C ALA A 217 -3.58 6.35 19.73
N ASP A 218 -4.80 6.19 20.23
CA ASP A 218 -5.10 6.07 21.65
C ASP A 218 -5.24 4.60 22.10
N SER A 219 -5.13 3.66 21.15
CA SER A 219 -5.15 2.23 21.41
C SER A 219 -4.03 1.78 22.35
N PRO A 220 -4.32 0.90 23.33
CA PRO A 220 -3.31 0.26 24.16
C PRO A 220 -2.31 -0.62 23.38
N ILE A 221 -2.62 -0.99 22.14
CA ILE A 221 -1.73 -1.80 21.28
C ILE A 221 -0.59 -0.93 20.72
N VAL A 222 -0.84 0.37 20.54
CA VAL A 222 0.11 1.32 19.97
C VAL A 222 1.15 1.73 21.00
N VAL A 223 2.42 1.57 20.64
CA VAL A 223 3.59 1.99 21.41
C VAL A 223 4.12 3.31 20.86
N ASP A 224 4.21 3.44 19.52
CA ASP A 224 4.58 4.68 18.84
C ASP A 224 3.51 5.07 17.81
N LYS A 225 3.10 6.34 17.84
CA LYS A 225 2.13 6.90 16.89
C LYS A 225 2.79 7.24 15.56
N ILE A 226 4.11 7.45 15.55
CA ILE A 226 4.90 7.76 14.36
C ILE A 226 5.33 6.46 13.72
N GLN A 227 5.09 6.32 12.42
CA GLN A 227 5.27 5.09 11.65
C GLN A 227 6.18 5.37 10.44
N PRO A 228 7.50 5.47 10.63
CA PRO A 228 8.45 5.68 9.53
C PRO A 228 8.51 4.47 8.60
N SER A 229 8.73 4.70 7.31
CA SER A 229 8.93 3.63 6.34
C SER A 229 9.99 4.00 5.31
N GLY A 230 10.58 2.96 4.71
CA GLY A 230 11.55 3.13 3.63
C GLY A 230 11.50 1.96 2.65
N MET A 231 11.77 2.25 1.39
CA MET A 231 11.85 1.26 0.33
C MET A 231 13.03 1.57 -0.60
N LEU A 232 13.74 0.53 -1.01
CA LEU A 232 14.72 0.59 -2.09
C LEU A 232 14.48 -0.55 -3.06
N LEU A 233 14.42 -0.23 -4.35
CA LEU A 233 14.05 -1.15 -5.42
C LEU A 233 14.97 -0.96 -6.62
N VAL A 234 15.37 -2.08 -7.23
CA VAL A 234 16.03 -2.10 -8.53
C VAL A 234 15.16 -2.88 -9.49
N GLY A 235 14.86 -2.29 -10.65
CA GLY A 235 13.98 -2.87 -11.66
C GLY A 235 14.59 -2.87 -13.05
N TYR A 236 14.22 -3.86 -13.84
CA TYR A 236 14.50 -3.99 -15.26
C TYR A 236 13.20 -3.89 -16.04
N ARG A 237 13.11 -2.90 -16.94
CA ARG A 237 12.01 -2.67 -17.87
C ARG A 237 12.33 -3.32 -19.21
N PHE A 238 11.41 -4.18 -19.66
CA PHE A 238 11.44 -4.83 -20.97
C PHE A 238 10.90 -3.93 -22.07
#